data_AF-A0A0D0BBN5-F1
#
_entry.id   AF-A0A0D0BBN5-F1
#
_cell.length_a   1.000
_cell.length_b   1.000
_cell.length_c   1.000
_cell.angle_alpha   90.00
_cell.angle_beta   90.00
_cell.angle_gamma   90.00
#
_symmetry.space_group_name_H-M   'P 1'
#
loop_
_entity.id
_entity.type
_entity.pdbx_description
1 polymer ?
#
loop_
_entity_poly.entity_id
_entity_poly.type
_entity_poly.pdbx_seq_one_letter_code
_entity_poly.pdbx_strand_id
1 'polypeptide(L)'
;MNNDIPPALYRRRVTLELTERLCSQTLFRDGINDLLKFSHSEDSEFQRYGRKIIALTEVARSTLTRVGVKLYLFVICPPTLLPLKSAYFRMLLLIRRHKHAFPLELDDRINRLLLPLCTYFVIRCGGVDTRAQLGIEELLITPNAQATRKRTCLPAASLTPKPNPAEVMSPPDAFLKKRVRVNRLGEFYKQQPTRESRERKHLVPNQYPAGDPDDNWENTLVPKGYPATDVKPGDNEGPSRPRRVFTRTNAQYFGIFCTRKQPVASARSVCIE
;
A
#
# COMPACT_ATOMS: atom_id res chain seq x y z
N MET A 1 -33.78 -2.25 -18.51
CA MET A 1 -32.56 -1.93 -17.73
C MET A 1 -32.72 -2.61 -16.40
N ASN A 2 -32.02 -3.71 -16.16
CA ASN A 2 -32.05 -4.38 -14.87
C ASN A 2 -31.29 -3.48 -13.89
N ASN A 3 -32.03 -2.83 -13.01
CA ASN A 3 -31.47 -2.16 -11.84
C ASN A 3 -31.00 -3.26 -10.90
N ASP A 4 -29.83 -3.82 -11.17
CA ASP A 4 -29.13 -4.69 -10.24
C ASP A 4 -28.82 -3.85 -9.02
N ILE A 5 -29.70 -3.93 -8.02
CA ILE A 5 -29.57 -3.26 -6.74
C ILE A 5 -28.18 -3.60 -6.22
N PRO A 6 -27.33 -2.60 -5.91
CA PRO A 6 -25.96 -2.86 -5.49
C PRO A 6 -25.99 -3.80 -4.28
N PRO A 7 -25.06 -4.77 -4.21
CA PRO A 7 -25.06 -5.78 -3.17
C PRO A 7 -25.05 -5.10 -1.81
N ALA A 8 -26.17 -5.17 -1.08
CA ALA A 8 -26.33 -4.39 0.13
C ALA A 8 -25.24 -4.78 1.15
N LEU A 9 -24.18 -3.97 1.23
CA LEU A 9 -23.07 -4.10 2.19
C LEU A 9 -23.58 -4.04 3.63
N TYR A 10 -24.87 -3.76 3.84
CA TYR A 10 -25.58 -3.94 5.09
C TYR A 10 -25.44 -5.36 5.66
N ARG A 11 -25.59 -6.40 4.83
CA ARG A 11 -25.60 -7.79 5.31
C ARG A 11 -24.19 -8.27 5.61
N ARG A 12 -23.93 -8.66 6.86
CA ARG A 12 -22.65 -9.24 7.31
C ARG A 12 -22.20 -10.40 6.43
N ARG A 13 -23.13 -11.26 6.00
CA ARG A 13 -22.87 -12.39 5.11
C ARG A 13 -22.25 -11.95 3.78
N VAL A 14 -22.78 -10.90 3.15
CA VAL A 14 -22.26 -10.35 1.89
C VAL A 14 -20.84 -9.80 2.09
N THR A 15 -20.58 -9.10 3.19
CA THR A 15 -19.23 -8.60 3.49
C THR A 15 -18.24 -9.74 3.69
N LEU A 16 -18.64 -10.84 4.33
CA LEU A 16 -17.77 -12.01 4.54
C LEU A 16 -17.48 -12.73 3.21
N GLU A 17 -18.50 -13.00 2.39
CA GLU A 17 -18.32 -13.60 1.06
C GLU A 17 -17.42 -12.75 0.17
N LEU A 18 -17.56 -11.42 0.22
CA LEU A 18 -16.72 -10.52 -0.55
C LEU A 18 -15.28 -10.49 0.00
N THR A 19 -15.11 -10.55 1.32
CA THR A 19 -13.78 -10.69 1.95
C THR A 19 -13.08 -11.97 1.51
N GLU A 20 -13.81 -13.10 1.48
CA GLU A 20 -13.29 -14.39 1.02
C GLU A 20 -12.82 -14.31 -0.44
N ARG A 21 -13.65 -13.73 -1.32
CA ARG A 21 -13.29 -13.51 -2.73
C ARG A 21 -12.07 -12.61 -2.89
N LEU A 22 -11.96 -11.53 -2.11
CA LEU A 22 -10.79 -10.64 -2.11
C LEU A 22 -9.52 -11.27 -1.50
N CYS A 23 -9.66 -12.33 -0.71
CA CYS A 23 -8.53 -13.11 -0.20
C CYS A 23 -8.03 -14.16 -1.21
N SER A 24 -8.88 -14.59 -2.14
CA SER A 24 -8.56 -15.57 -3.19
C SER A 24 -8.02 -14.89 -4.44
N GLN A 25 -6.89 -15.37 -4.97
CA GLN A 25 -6.31 -14.80 -6.19
C GLN A 25 -7.20 -15.02 -7.44
N THR A 26 -7.92 -16.15 -7.51
CA THR A 26 -8.77 -16.49 -8.67
C THR A 26 -10.06 -15.69 -8.69
N LEU A 27 -10.65 -15.43 -7.52
CA LEU A 27 -11.92 -14.70 -7.37
C LEU A 27 -11.72 -13.20 -7.07
N PHE A 28 -10.47 -12.76 -6.93
CA PHE A 28 -10.12 -11.39 -6.56
C PHE A 28 -10.78 -10.37 -7.47
N ARG A 29 -10.70 -10.61 -8.78
CA ARG A 29 -11.24 -9.70 -9.80
C ARG A 29 -12.75 -9.57 -9.69
N ASP A 30 -13.44 -10.67 -9.43
CA ASP A 30 -14.90 -10.67 -9.27
C ASP A 30 -15.32 -9.94 -8.00
N GLY A 31 -14.59 -10.15 -6.89
CA GLY A 31 -14.81 -9.41 -5.65
C GLY A 31 -14.60 -7.89 -5.81
N ILE A 32 -13.59 -7.48 -6.58
CA ILE A 32 -13.39 -6.06 -6.92
C ILE A 32 -14.48 -5.53 -7.83
N ASN A 33 -14.90 -6.27 -8.86
CA ASN A 33 -15.97 -5.85 -9.76
C ASN A 33 -17.29 -5.65 -9.01
N ASP A 34 -17.58 -6.51 -8.03
CA ASP A 34 -18.74 -6.32 -7.15
C ASP A 34 -18.65 -5.07 -6.29
N LEU A 35 -17.45 -4.67 -5.85
CA LEU A 35 -17.24 -3.37 -5.20
C LEU A 35 -17.33 -2.19 -6.17
N LEU A 36 -16.91 -2.38 -7.42
CA LEU A 36 -17.01 -1.32 -8.43
C LEU A 36 -18.46 -1.02 -8.82
N LYS A 37 -19.42 -1.92 -8.56
CA LYS A 37 -20.86 -1.63 -8.72
C LYS A 37 -21.32 -0.43 -7.87
N PHE A 38 -20.57 -0.06 -6.82
CA PHE A 38 -20.80 1.16 -6.04
C PHE A 38 -20.40 2.46 -6.75
N SER A 39 -19.81 2.41 -7.95
CA SER A 39 -19.38 3.61 -8.68
C SER A 39 -20.51 4.56 -9.04
N HIS A 40 -21.75 4.05 -9.08
CA HIS A 40 -22.96 4.80 -9.38
C HIS A 40 -23.85 5.00 -8.15
N SER A 41 -23.39 4.57 -6.98
CA SER A 41 -24.12 4.80 -5.73
C SER A 41 -24.04 6.26 -5.32
N GLU A 42 -25.07 6.70 -4.60
CA GLU A 42 -25.12 8.03 -4.03
C GLU A 42 -24.04 8.23 -2.95
N ASP A 43 -23.61 9.48 -2.75
CA ASP A 43 -22.64 9.85 -1.72
C ASP A 43 -23.09 9.46 -0.29
N SER A 44 -24.41 9.35 -0.06
CA SER A 44 -25.02 8.84 1.18
C SER A 44 -24.62 7.41 1.51
N GLU A 45 -24.46 6.55 0.50
CA GLU A 45 -24.03 5.15 0.66
C GLU A 45 -22.55 5.06 1.05
N PHE A 46 -21.72 5.99 0.55
CA PHE A 46 -20.31 6.10 0.96
C PHE A 46 -20.16 6.56 2.41
N GLN A 47 -21.05 7.44 2.89
CA GLN A 47 -21.11 7.79 4.31
C GLN A 47 -21.47 6.56 5.16
N ARG A 48 -22.51 5.81 4.74
CA ARG A 48 -23.03 4.65 5.49
C ARG A 48 -22.08 3.46 5.51
N TYR A 49 -21.47 3.13 4.37
CA TYR A 49 -20.65 1.93 4.20
C TYR A 49 -19.15 2.22 4.08
N GLY A 50 -18.73 3.47 4.21
CA GLY A 50 -17.35 3.90 4.02
C GLY A 50 -16.36 3.05 4.82
N ARG A 51 -16.64 2.79 6.11
CA ARG A 51 -15.79 1.95 6.97
C ARG A 51 -15.58 0.55 6.39
N LYS A 52 -16.63 -0.05 5.81
CA LYS A 52 -16.57 -1.41 5.20
C LYS A 52 -15.82 -1.38 3.88
N ILE A 53 -16.10 -0.41 3.00
CA ILE A 53 -15.42 -0.26 1.71
C ILE A 53 -13.91 -0.09 1.91
N ILE A 54 -13.50 0.76 2.86
CA ILE A 54 -12.09 0.98 3.21
C ILE A 54 -11.45 -0.30 3.76
N ALA A 55 -12.11 -1.01 4.68
CA ALA A 55 -11.59 -2.27 5.22
C ALA A 55 -11.41 -3.34 4.14
N LEU A 56 -12.38 -3.51 3.23
CA LEU A 56 -12.28 -4.44 2.10
C LEU A 56 -11.16 -4.06 1.13
N THR A 57 -10.95 -2.76 0.93
CA THR A 57 -9.85 -2.25 0.10
C THR A 57 -8.48 -2.54 0.73
N GLU A 58 -8.36 -2.46 2.06
CA GLU A 58 -7.16 -2.86 2.80
C GLU A 58 -6.90 -4.37 2.75
N VAL A 59 -7.96 -5.19 2.80
CA VAL A 59 -7.86 -6.64 2.56
C VAL A 59 -7.31 -6.90 1.16
N ALA A 60 -7.89 -6.26 0.14
CA ALA A 60 -7.44 -6.42 -1.24
C ALA A 60 -5.96 -6.02 -1.43
N ARG A 61 -5.54 -4.90 -0.82
CA ARG A 61 -4.13 -4.47 -0.78
C ARG A 61 -3.22 -5.54 -0.18
N SER A 62 -3.63 -6.10 0.97
CA SER A 62 -2.85 -7.11 1.69
C SER A 62 -2.71 -8.39 0.88
N THR A 63 -3.79 -8.83 0.22
CA THR A 63 -3.78 -9.98 -0.70
C THR A 63 -2.80 -9.78 -1.85
N LEU A 64 -2.86 -8.65 -2.55
CA LEU A 64 -1.94 -8.37 -3.66
C LEU A 64 -0.49 -8.30 -3.22
N THR A 65 -0.23 -7.70 -2.05
CA THR A 65 1.12 -7.64 -1.48
C THR A 65 1.64 -9.03 -1.14
N ARG A 66 0.78 -9.92 -0.60
CA ARG A 66 1.12 -11.31 -0.28
C ARG A 66 1.47 -12.14 -1.54
N VAL A 67 0.81 -11.86 -2.66
CA VAL A 67 1.11 -12.49 -3.97
C VAL A 67 2.35 -11.86 -4.64
N GLY A 68 3.00 -10.88 -4.01
CA GLY A 68 4.21 -10.25 -4.52
C GLY A 68 3.97 -9.09 -5.49
N VAL A 69 2.73 -8.59 -5.59
CA VAL A 69 2.42 -7.43 -6.43
C VAL A 69 2.81 -6.14 -5.74
N LYS A 70 3.75 -5.40 -6.34
CA LYS A 70 4.12 -4.05 -5.90
C LYS A 70 3.09 -3.03 -6.39
N LEU A 71 2.40 -2.39 -5.44
CA LEU A 71 1.29 -1.46 -5.67
C LEU A 71 1.75 -0.02 -5.95
N TYR A 72 2.77 0.17 -6.78
CA TYR A 72 3.18 1.49 -7.27
C TYR A 72 2.91 1.58 -8.76
N LEU A 73 2.50 2.76 -9.24
CA LEU A 73 2.18 2.97 -10.67
C LEU A 73 3.37 2.69 -11.58
N PHE A 74 4.57 3.13 -11.19
CA PHE A 74 5.80 3.01 -11.98
C PHE A 74 6.45 1.63 -11.94
N VAL A 75 5.94 0.70 -11.14
CA VAL A 75 6.53 -0.65 -11.03
C VAL A 75 5.88 -1.58 -12.04
N ILE A 76 6.70 -2.12 -12.94
CA ILE A 76 6.30 -3.13 -13.93
C ILE A 76 5.74 -4.35 -13.18
N CYS A 77 4.57 -4.82 -13.64
CA CYS A 77 3.88 -5.97 -13.08
C CYS A 77 3.97 -7.13 -14.08
N PRO A 78 4.20 -8.38 -13.63
CA PRO A 78 4.11 -9.54 -14.50
C PRO A 78 2.75 -9.60 -15.21
N PRO A 79 2.69 -10.00 -16.49
CA PRO A 79 1.46 -9.97 -17.29
C PRO A 79 0.34 -10.83 -16.68
N THR A 80 0.69 -11.91 -15.98
CA THR A 80 -0.25 -12.79 -15.28
C THR A 80 -0.95 -12.12 -14.09
N LEU A 81 -0.31 -11.13 -13.46
CA LEU A 81 -0.83 -10.41 -12.29
C LEU A 81 -1.36 -9.01 -12.63
N LEU A 82 -1.10 -8.55 -13.86
CA LEU A 82 -1.53 -7.24 -14.34
C LEU A 82 -3.06 -7.02 -14.22
N PRO A 83 -3.95 -7.99 -14.53
CA PRO A 83 -5.39 -7.79 -14.38
C PRO A 83 -5.81 -7.53 -12.94
N LEU A 84 -5.15 -8.18 -11.97
CA LEU A 84 -5.42 -8.00 -10.54
C LEU A 84 -4.98 -6.61 -10.07
N LYS A 85 -3.79 -6.19 -10.51
CA LYS A 85 -3.28 -4.84 -10.24
C LYS A 85 -4.21 -3.78 -10.86
N SER A 86 -4.58 -3.92 -12.13
CA SER A 86 -5.50 -2.99 -12.80
C SER A 86 -6.84 -2.88 -12.07
N ALA A 87 -7.46 -4.00 -11.67
CA ALA A 87 -8.71 -4.00 -10.91
C ALA A 87 -8.58 -3.23 -9.59
N TYR A 88 -7.51 -3.48 -8.83
CA TYR A 88 -7.27 -2.76 -7.57
C TYR A 88 -7.09 -1.25 -7.78
N PHE A 89 -6.36 -0.84 -8.82
CA PHE A 89 -6.17 0.58 -9.12
C PHE A 89 -7.47 1.27 -9.55
N ARG A 90 -8.37 0.57 -10.27
CA ARG A 90 -9.74 1.06 -10.55
C ARG A 90 -10.53 1.31 -9.26
N MET A 91 -10.45 0.40 -8.30
CA MET A 91 -11.09 0.58 -6.98
C MET A 91 -10.51 1.77 -6.21
N LEU A 92 -9.19 2.00 -6.26
CA LEU A 92 -8.59 3.19 -5.65
C LEU A 92 -9.08 4.49 -6.30
N LEU A 93 -9.31 4.49 -7.62
CA LEU A 93 -9.85 5.64 -8.33
C LEU A 93 -11.30 5.94 -7.93
N LEU A 94 -12.10 4.91 -7.71
CA LEU A 94 -13.46 5.05 -7.15
C LEU A 94 -13.41 5.74 -5.78
N ILE A 95 -12.53 5.29 -4.88
CA ILE A 95 -12.36 5.93 -3.56
C ILE A 95 -11.90 7.39 -3.71
N ARG A 96 -10.97 7.66 -4.62
CA ARG A 96 -10.50 9.04 -4.88
C ARG A 96 -11.63 9.94 -5.38
N ARG A 97 -12.49 9.45 -6.27
CA ARG A 97 -13.61 10.21 -6.85
C ARG A 97 -14.64 10.60 -5.80
N HIS A 98 -14.96 9.69 -4.89
CA HIS A 98 -15.94 9.91 -3.82
C HIS A 98 -15.29 10.29 -2.49
N LYS A 99 -14.03 10.77 -2.49
CA LYS A 99 -13.27 11.04 -1.26
C LYS A 99 -14.04 11.95 -0.29
N HIS A 100 -14.71 12.97 -0.81
CA HIS A 100 -15.50 13.93 -0.03
C HIS A 100 -16.76 13.32 0.62
N ALA A 101 -17.22 12.17 0.12
CA ALA A 101 -18.40 11.47 0.61
C ALA A 101 -18.10 10.46 1.73
N PHE A 102 -16.83 10.23 2.07
CA PHE A 102 -16.50 9.37 3.20
C PHE A 102 -16.56 10.14 4.54
N PRO A 103 -16.80 9.45 5.66
CA PRO A 103 -16.68 10.04 6.99
C PRO A 103 -15.26 10.60 7.23
N LEU A 104 -15.16 11.78 7.86
CA LEU A 104 -13.88 12.47 8.11
C LEU A 104 -12.88 11.62 8.91
N GLU A 105 -13.37 10.76 9.80
CA GLU A 105 -12.56 9.81 10.59
C GLU A 105 -11.73 8.86 9.72
N LEU A 106 -12.11 8.67 8.46
CA LEU A 106 -11.42 7.78 7.53
C LEU A 106 -10.39 8.49 6.66
N ASP A 107 -10.26 9.82 6.72
CA ASP A 107 -9.43 10.57 5.78
C ASP A 107 -7.96 10.12 5.83
N ASP A 108 -7.39 9.90 7.02
CA ASP A 108 -6.03 9.40 7.19
C ASP A 108 -5.82 8.00 6.59
N ARG A 109 -6.83 7.14 6.67
CA ARG A 109 -6.78 5.80 6.06
C ARG A 109 -6.90 5.90 4.55
N ILE A 110 -7.78 6.77 4.06
CA ILE A 110 -7.96 7.04 2.63
C ILE A 110 -6.68 7.62 2.03
N ASN A 111 -6.07 8.62 2.66
CA ASN A 111 -4.82 9.23 2.19
C ASN A 111 -3.69 8.19 2.08
N ARG A 112 -3.56 7.29 3.07
CA ARG A 112 -2.63 6.15 3.01
C ARG A 112 -3.00 5.12 1.94
N LEU A 113 -4.29 4.94 1.66
CA LEU A 113 -4.78 4.07 0.59
C LEU A 113 -4.47 4.63 -0.80
N LEU A 114 -4.54 5.95 -0.96
CA LEU A 114 -4.35 6.65 -2.23
C LEU A 114 -2.89 7.00 -2.52
N LEU A 115 -1.96 6.83 -1.56
CA LEU A 115 -0.53 7.08 -1.76
C LEU A 115 0.07 6.46 -3.05
N PRO A 116 -0.26 5.20 -3.42
CA PRO A 116 0.08 4.62 -4.73
C PRO A 116 -0.28 5.45 -5.97
N LEU A 117 -1.37 6.22 -5.91
CA LEU A 117 -1.85 7.06 -7.00
C LEU A 117 -1.18 8.44 -7.03
N CYS A 118 -0.72 8.93 -5.87
CA CYS A 118 -0.12 10.25 -5.73
C CYS A 118 1.32 10.32 -6.27
N THR A 119 1.95 9.19 -6.57
CA THR A 119 3.30 9.20 -7.14
C THR A 119 3.25 9.69 -8.60
N TYR A 120 3.63 10.95 -8.81
CA TYR A 120 3.81 11.55 -10.14
C TYR A 120 5.05 11.01 -10.89
N PHE A 121 5.83 10.16 -10.23
CA PHE A 121 6.99 9.56 -10.83
C PHE A 121 6.58 8.61 -11.96
N VAL A 122 6.92 8.99 -13.19
CA VAL A 122 6.70 8.18 -14.40
C VAL A 122 8.06 7.78 -14.92
N ILE A 123 8.40 6.50 -14.81
CA ILE A 123 9.54 5.95 -15.53
C ILE A 123 9.02 5.46 -16.89
N ARG A 124 9.50 6.08 -17.96
CA ARG A 124 9.25 5.59 -19.33
C ARG A 124 10.33 4.55 -19.67
N CYS A 125 10.06 3.27 -19.41
CA CYS A 125 10.91 2.17 -19.86
C CYS A 125 10.33 1.59 -21.15
N GLY A 126 11.07 1.65 -22.26
CA GLY A 126 10.70 0.95 -23.49
C GLY A 126 9.45 1.47 -24.21
N GLY A 127 9.09 2.75 -24.02
CA GLY A 127 7.97 3.38 -24.74
C GLY A 127 6.57 3.00 -24.26
N VAL A 128 6.44 2.08 -23.31
CA VAL A 128 5.13 1.65 -22.80
C VAL A 128 4.73 2.48 -21.59
N ASP A 129 3.57 3.15 -21.65
CA ASP A 129 3.02 3.84 -20.49
C ASP A 129 2.35 2.83 -19.55
N THR A 130 2.95 2.65 -18.37
CA THR A 130 2.40 1.83 -17.28
C THR A 130 0.97 2.21 -16.89
N ARG A 131 0.55 3.48 -17.07
CA ARG A 131 -0.82 3.92 -16.81
C ARG A 131 -1.79 3.44 -17.87
N ALA A 132 -1.37 3.46 -19.14
CA ALA A 132 -2.15 2.91 -20.24
C ALA A 132 -2.36 1.40 -20.07
N GLN A 133 -1.30 0.66 -19.66
CA GLN A 133 -1.41 -0.78 -19.34
C GLN A 133 -2.43 -1.09 -18.24
N LEU A 134 -2.57 -0.21 -17.26
CA LEU A 134 -3.54 -0.37 -16.18
C LEU A 134 -4.96 0.04 -16.60
N GLY A 135 -5.13 0.68 -17.76
CA GLY A 135 -6.42 1.19 -18.24
C GLY A 135 -6.97 2.29 -17.34
N ILE A 136 -6.10 3.14 -16.78
CA ILE A 136 -6.46 4.22 -15.85
C ILE A 136 -6.11 5.61 -16.39
N GLU A 137 -5.63 5.69 -17.63
CA GLU A 137 -5.16 6.92 -18.24
C GLU A 137 -6.26 7.98 -18.28
N GLU A 138 -7.45 7.62 -18.78
CA GLU A 138 -8.62 8.49 -18.87
C GLU A 138 -9.12 8.96 -17.49
N LEU A 139 -9.02 8.09 -16.48
CA LEU A 139 -9.52 8.36 -15.14
C LEU A 139 -8.64 9.30 -14.31
N LEU A 140 -7.37 9.47 -14.72
CA LEU A 140 -6.43 10.38 -14.07
C LEU A 140 -6.40 11.77 -14.70
N ILE A 141 -7.04 11.96 -15.86
CA ILE A 141 -7.21 13.28 -16.47
C ILE A 141 -8.11 14.08 -15.54
N THR A 142 -7.48 14.90 -14.71
CA THR A 142 -8.21 15.84 -13.85
C THR A 142 -8.86 16.86 -14.79
N PRO A 143 -10.20 17.05 -14.76
CA PRO A 143 -10.88 17.94 -15.71
C PRO A 143 -10.32 19.37 -15.71
N ASN A 144 -9.68 19.78 -14.61
CA ASN A 144 -9.12 21.12 -14.44
C ASN A 144 -7.68 21.30 -14.95
N ALA A 145 -6.96 20.23 -15.34
CA ALA A 145 -5.57 20.34 -15.79
C ALA A 145 -5.43 20.66 -17.30
N GLN A 146 -6.52 20.58 -18.07
CA GLN A 146 -6.52 20.93 -19.50
C GLN A 146 -6.64 22.44 -19.75
N ALA A 147 -7.08 23.24 -18.77
CA ALA A 147 -7.29 24.68 -18.96
C ALA A 147 -5.99 25.52 -18.94
N THR A 148 -4.89 25.04 -18.35
CA THR A 148 -3.64 25.81 -18.19
C THR A 148 -2.42 25.24 -18.91
N ARG A 149 -2.58 24.15 -19.67
CA ARG A 149 -1.51 23.60 -20.53
C ARG A 149 -1.66 23.98 -22.00
N LYS A 150 -2.12 25.20 -22.29
CA LYS A 150 -1.59 25.94 -23.46
C LYS A 150 -0.17 26.41 -23.12
N ARG A 151 0.76 25.46 -23.01
CA ARG A 151 2.15 25.79 -23.31
C ARG A 151 2.18 25.98 -24.81
N THR A 152 2.05 27.24 -25.23
CA THR A 152 2.51 27.70 -26.53
C THR A 152 3.95 27.23 -26.65
N CYS A 153 4.17 26.09 -27.30
CA CYS A 153 5.43 25.84 -27.97
C CYS A 153 5.51 26.90 -29.05
N LEU A 154 6.10 28.04 -28.69
CA LEU A 154 6.56 28.99 -29.68
C LEU A 154 7.49 28.22 -30.61
N PRO A 155 7.27 28.25 -31.94
CA PRO A 155 8.24 27.72 -32.87
C PRO A 155 9.57 28.43 -32.60
N ALA A 156 10.63 27.64 -32.54
CA ALA A 156 11.99 28.13 -32.44
C ALA A 156 12.30 29.01 -33.66
N ALA A 157 12.01 30.31 -33.54
CA ALA A 157 12.56 31.32 -34.42
C ALA A 157 14.03 31.47 -34.02
N SER A 158 14.88 30.92 -34.88
CA SER A 158 16.31 31.11 -34.92
C SER A 158 16.65 32.60 -35.01
N LEU A 159 17.06 33.21 -33.90
CA LEU A 159 17.92 34.39 -33.93
C LEU A 159 18.97 34.26 -32.82
N THR A 160 20.15 33.85 -33.26
CA THR A 160 21.41 33.97 -32.54
C THR A 160 21.72 35.44 -32.23
N PRO A 161 22.26 35.72 -31.04
CA PRO A 161 23.50 36.47 -30.96
C PRO A 161 24.58 35.56 -30.39
N LYS A 162 25.68 35.48 -31.14
CA LYS A 162 26.92 34.76 -30.80
C LYS A 162 27.42 35.23 -29.42
N PRO A 163 27.47 34.37 -28.39
CA PRO A 163 28.01 34.76 -27.09
C PRO A 163 29.54 34.89 -27.20
N ASN A 164 30.05 35.96 -26.61
CA ASN A 164 31.48 36.25 -26.50
C ASN A 164 32.19 35.11 -25.74
N PRO A 165 33.31 34.56 -26.24
CA PRO A 165 33.99 33.41 -25.64
C PRO A 165 34.78 33.73 -24.35
N ALA A 166 34.70 34.95 -23.81
CA ALA A 166 35.56 35.39 -22.70
C ALA A 166 34.94 35.27 -21.30
N GLU A 167 33.68 34.83 -21.17
CA GLU A 167 32.98 34.80 -19.88
C GLU A 167 32.32 33.43 -19.62
N VAL A 168 33.09 32.37 -19.85
CA VAL A 168 32.73 31.03 -19.40
C VAL A 168 33.18 30.93 -17.95
N MET A 169 32.29 31.29 -17.03
CA MET A 169 32.48 30.92 -15.63
C MET A 169 32.63 29.41 -15.53
N SER A 170 33.74 28.95 -14.95
CA SER A 170 33.93 27.54 -14.66
C SER A 170 32.81 27.07 -13.74
N PRO A 171 32.17 25.91 -14.01
CA PRO A 171 31.14 25.39 -13.12
C PRO A 171 31.72 25.26 -11.71
N PRO A 172 31.00 25.71 -10.66
CA PRO A 172 31.48 25.63 -9.30
C PRO A 172 31.84 24.19 -8.98
N ASP A 173 33.08 24.01 -8.51
CA ASP A 173 33.70 22.71 -8.26
C ASP A 173 32.97 22.02 -7.10
N ALA A 174 31.85 21.36 -7.40
CA ALA A 174 30.89 20.83 -6.43
C ALA A 174 31.40 19.60 -5.65
N PHE A 175 32.65 19.19 -5.86
CA PHE A 175 33.21 18.00 -5.23
C PHE A 175 34.61 18.26 -4.70
N LEU A 176 34.70 19.07 -3.65
CA LEU A 176 35.83 19.04 -2.74
C LEU A 176 35.96 17.62 -2.17
N LYS A 177 36.81 16.80 -2.80
CA LYS A 177 37.24 15.49 -2.29
C LYS A 177 38.08 15.72 -1.03
N LYS A 178 37.43 16.05 0.09
CA LYS A 178 38.03 15.88 1.42
C LYS A 178 38.20 14.38 1.64
N ARG A 179 39.38 13.87 1.29
CA ARG A 179 39.92 12.63 1.85
C ARG A 179 40.18 12.89 3.33
N VAL A 180 39.12 12.86 4.13
CA VAL A 180 39.25 12.68 5.58
C VAL A 180 39.77 11.27 5.76
N ARG A 181 41.07 11.16 6.03
CA ARG A 181 41.67 9.93 6.55
C ARG A 181 40.96 9.61 7.86
N VAL A 182 40.04 8.66 7.83
CA VAL A 182 39.44 8.06 9.02
C VAL A 182 40.48 7.10 9.62
N ASN A 183 41.51 7.68 10.24
CA ASN A 183 42.33 6.97 11.22
C ASN A 183 41.73 7.30 12.59
N ARG A 184 40.69 6.57 12.99
CA ARG A 184 40.23 6.38 14.38
C ARG A 184 39.05 5.40 14.38
N LEU A 185 39.34 4.21 13.84
CA LEU A 185 38.53 3.01 14.08
C LEU A 185 39.23 2.26 15.22
N GLY A 186 38.82 2.57 16.44
CA GLY A 186 39.35 2.00 17.68
C GLY A 186 39.07 2.98 18.81
N GLU A 187 38.42 2.51 19.87
CA GLU A 187 38.04 3.28 21.07
C GLU A 187 36.69 3.99 21.07
N PHE A 188 35.60 3.31 20.69
CA PHE A 188 34.26 3.62 21.23
C PHE A 188 33.45 2.39 21.66
N TYR A 189 34.13 1.27 21.95
CA TYR A 189 33.52 0.13 22.65
C TYR A 189 33.97 0.12 24.11
N LYS A 190 33.45 1.05 24.92
CA LYS A 190 33.40 0.94 26.38
C LYS A 190 32.58 2.10 26.90
N GLN A 191 31.34 1.80 27.26
CA GLN A 191 30.38 2.54 28.10
C GLN A 191 28.99 2.45 27.48
N GLN A 192 28.46 1.21 27.42
CA GLN A 192 27.03 1.07 27.62
C GLN A 192 26.80 1.14 29.14
N PRO A 193 25.96 2.05 29.65
CA PRO A 193 25.42 1.90 30.97
C PRO A 193 24.62 0.59 30.98
N THR A 194 24.97 -0.29 31.91
CA THR A 194 24.20 -1.47 32.29
C THR A 194 22.76 -1.04 32.52
N ARG A 195 21.93 -1.23 31.50
CA ARG A 195 20.50 -1.00 31.57
C ARG A 195 19.97 -2.10 32.46
N GLU A 196 19.74 -1.73 33.71
CA GLU A 196 19.14 -2.57 34.74
C GLU A 196 17.99 -3.37 34.14
N SER A 197 18.14 -4.68 34.29
CA SER A 197 17.10 -5.66 34.07
C SER A 197 15.89 -5.23 34.88
N ARG A 198 14.92 -4.57 34.23
CA ARG A 198 13.57 -4.47 34.77
C ARG A 198 13.05 -5.90 34.85
N GLU A 199 13.16 -6.45 36.05
CA GLU A 199 12.46 -7.63 36.50
C GLU A 199 11.05 -7.58 35.92
N ARG A 200 10.76 -8.59 35.11
CA ARG A 200 9.40 -8.94 34.75
C ARG A 200 8.72 -9.29 36.06
N LYS A 201 8.04 -8.31 36.65
CA LYS A 201 7.00 -8.55 37.65
C LYS A 201 6.02 -9.50 36.98
N HIS A 202 6.12 -10.76 37.40
CA HIS A 202 5.16 -11.80 37.13
C HIS A 202 3.81 -11.25 37.62
N LEU A 203 2.93 -10.89 36.68
CA LEU A 203 1.55 -10.60 37.02
C LEU A 203 0.98 -11.93 37.51
N VAL A 204 0.80 -11.99 38.83
CA VAL A 204 0.04 -13.01 39.53
C VAL A 204 -1.33 -13.10 38.84
N PRO A 205 -1.85 -14.31 38.56
CA PRO A 205 -3.24 -14.46 38.16
C PRO A 205 -4.09 -13.82 39.25
N ASN A 206 -4.88 -12.81 38.91
CA ASN A 206 -5.86 -12.23 39.82
C ASN A 206 -6.71 -13.38 40.37
N GLN A 207 -6.46 -13.73 41.64
CA GLN A 207 -7.37 -14.49 42.45
C GLN A 207 -8.63 -13.64 42.56
N TYR A 208 -9.73 -14.18 42.06
CA TYR A 208 -11.04 -13.63 42.34
C TYR A 208 -11.24 -13.64 43.86
N PRO A 209 -11.75 -12.56 44.47
CA PRO A 209 -12.17 -12.59 45.86
C PRO A 209 -13.21 -13.70 46.01
N ALA A 210 -12.96 -14.63 46.93
CA ALA A 210 -14.01 -15.50 47.44
C ALA A 210 -15.06 -14.58 48.07
N GLY A 211 -16.25 -14.52 47.47
CA GLY A 211 -17.38 -13.80 48.04
C GLY A 211 -17.80 -14.45 49.36
N ASP A 212 -18.07 -13.61 50.35
CA ASP A 212 -18.76 -13.96 51.58
C ASP A 212 -20.14 -14.59 51.26
N PRO A 213 -20.56 -15.66 51.95
CA PRO A 213 -21.79 -16.36 51.66
C PRO A 213 -23.08 -15.75 52.26
N ASP A 214 -23.05 -14.56 52.87
CA ASP A 214 -24.16 -14.09 53.73
C ASP A 214 -24.91 -12.84 53.26
N ASP A 215 -24.97 -12.55 51.96
CA ASP A 215 -25.85 -11.49 51.43
C ASP A 215 -26.84 -12.01 50.38
N ASN A 216 -27.98 -12.48 50.91
CA ASN A 216 -29.34 -12.22 50.45
C ASN A 216 -29.50 -11.65 49.02
N TRP A 217 -29.60 -12.52 48.01
CA TRP A 217 -29.88 -12.18 46.61
C TRP A 217 -31.21 -12.73 46.09
N GLU A 218 -32.22 -12.94 46.95
CA GLU A 218 -33.57 -13.17 46.46
C GLU A 218 -33.97 -12.01 45.54
N ASN A 219 -34.25 -12.36 44.27
CA ASN A 219 -34.63 -11.51 43.14
C ASN A 219 -33.49 -11.04 42.22
N THR A 220 -32.90 -11.92 41.40
CA THR A 220 -32.55 -11.56 40.01
C THR A 220 -32.57 -12.78 39.07
N LEU A 221 -33.69 -12.89 38.35
CA LEU A 221 -33.89 -13.37 36.98
C LEU A 221 -32.84 -14.32 36.36
N VAL A 222 -33.28 -15.59 36.29
CA VAL A 222 -32.78 -16.72 35.50
C VAL A 222 -32.53 -16.38 34.02
N PRO A 223 -31.37 -16.75 33.45
CA PRO A 223 -31.26 -17.08 32.03
C PRO A 223 -31.32 -18.60 31.81
N LYS A 224 -32.45 -19.00 31.25
CA LYS A 224 -32.75 -20.16 30.38
C LYS A 224 -31.57 -21.11 30.08
N GLY A 225 -31.71 -22.34 30.55
CA GLY A 225 -30.76 -23.42 30.34
C GLY A 225 -30.53 -23.82 28.88
N TYR A 226 -29.29 -24.17 28.58
CA TYR A 226 -28.92 -24.98 27.43
C TYR A 226 -28.83 -26.45 27.91
N PRO A 227 -29.34 -27.44 27.15
CA PRO A 227 -29.21 -28.84 27.51
C PRO A 227 -27.75 -29.28 27.39
N ALA A 228 -27.21 -29.80 28.49
CA ALA A 228 -25.93 -30.49 28.53
C ALA A 228 -26.07 -31.81 27.74
N THR A 229 -25.32 -31.94 26.65
CA THR A 229 -25.04 -33.25 26.06
C THR A 229 -23.86 -33.86 26.80
N ASP A 230 -24.10 -35.03 27.40
CA ASP A 230 -23.10 -35.90 27.99
C ASP A 230 -22.00 -36.23 26.98
N VAL A 231 -20.77 -35.76 27.25
CA VAL A 231 -19.57 -36.18 26.54
C VAL A 231 -18.68 -36.91 27.55
N LYS A 232 -18.51 -38.22 27.30
CA LYS A 232 -17.63 -39.12 28.04
C LYS A 232 -16.18 -38.61 28.06
N PRO A 233 -15.44 -38.82 29.17
CA PRO A 233 -14.00 -38.56 29.20
C PRO A 233 -13.28 -39.66 28.43
N GLY A 234 -12.64 -39.29 27.33
CA GLY A 234 -11.76 -40.14 26.55
C GLY A 234 -10.42 -39.45 26.40
N ASP A 235 -9.41 -40.04 27.04
CA ASP A 235 -8.02 -39.65 27.01
C ASP A 235 -7.53 -39.44 25.57
N ASN A 236 -7.03 -38.25 25.28
CA ASN A 236 -6.19 -38.00 24.12
C ASN A 236 -5.16 -36.94 24.47
N GLU A 237 -4.00 -37.42 24.94
CA GLU A 237 -2.72 -36.75 24.83
C GLU A 237 -2.49 -36.31 23.38
N GLY A 238 -2.24 -35.01 23.17
CA GLY A 238 -1.93 -34.44 21.86
C GLY A 238 -0.99 -33.24 21.97
N PRO A 239 0.00 -33.12 21.08
CA PRO A 239 1.33 -32.63 21.45
C PRO A 239 1.46 -31.11 21.51
N SER A 240 2.30 -30.69 22.47
CA SER A 240 2.87 -29.37 22.65
C SER A 240 3.32 -28.73 21.33
N ARG A 241 2.69 -27.61 20.97
CA ARG A 241 3.10 -26.80 19.81
C ARG A 241 4.46 -26.11 20.08
N PRO A 242 5.44 -26.21 19.18
CA PRO A 242 6.72 -25.52 19.35
C PRO A 242 6.57 -24.01 19.11
N ARG A 243 7.18 -23.25 20.03
CA ARG A 243 7.37 -21.80 19.99
C ARG A 243 8.11 -21.39 18.71
N ARG A 244 7.47 -20.62 17.82
CA ARG A 244 8.13 -20.02 16.66
C ARG A 244 9.05 -18.87 17.12
N VAL A 245 10.35 -19.06 16.95
CA VAL A 245 11.38 -18.03 17.10
C VAL A 245 11.40 -17.19 15.82
N PHE A 246 11.14 -15.90 15.92
CA PHE A 246 11.30 -14.95 14.80
C PHE A 246 12.78 -14.57 14.67
N THR A 247 13.45 -15.10 13.64
CA THR A 247 14.74 -14.59 13.20
C THR A 247 14.54 -13.32 12.35
N ARG A 248 15.22 -12.24 12.73
CA ARG A 248 15.24 -10.98 11.96
C ARG A 248 16.04 -11.22 10.68
N THR A 249 15.43 -11.02 9.52
CA THR A 249 16.11 -11.06 8.23
C THR A 249 16.90 -9.77 7.99
N ASN A 250 18.12 -9.97 7.47
CA ASN A 250 19.11 -8.95 7.17
C ASN A 250 18.59 -7.85 6.23
N ALA A 251 18.95 -6.60 6.56
CA ALA A 251 18.72 -5.44 5.71
C ALA A 251 19.51 -5.60 4.40
N GLN A 252 18.80 -5.83 3.30
CA GLN A 252 19.38 -5.78 1.96
C GLN A 252 19.65 -4.31 1.59
N TYR A 253 20.93 -3.97 1.46
CA TYR A 253 21.38 -2.72 0.87
C TYR A 253 21.02 -2.71 -0.62
N PHE A 254 20.09 -1.83 -1.01
CA PHE A 254 19.86 -1.50 -2.42
C PHE A 254 21.00 -0.61 -2.92
N GLY A 255 22.00 -1.23 -3.55
CA GLY A 255 23.00 -0.50 -4.33
C GLY A 255 22.35 0.14 -5.55
N ILE A 256 22.40 1.47 -5.64
CA ILE A 256 22.00 2.22 -6.84
C ILE A 256 23.08 1.99 -7.89
N PHE A 257 22.85 1.09 -8.85
CA PHE A 257 23.73 0.90 -10.00
C PHE A 257 23.50 2.05 -10.99
N CYS A 258 24.41 3.02 -10.99
CA CYS A 258 24.49 4.03 -12.04
C CYS A 258 24.88 3.35 -13.37
N THR A 259 24.03 3.47 -14.38
CA THR A 259 24.23 2.90 -15.71
C THR A 259 25.42 3.58 -16.41
N ARG A 260 26.33 2.73 -16.89
CA ARG A 260 27.51 3.08 -17.68
C ARG A 260 27.06 3.71 -19.01
N LYS A 261 27.39 4.99 -19.23
CA LYS A 261 27.25 5.65 -20.54
C LYS A 261 28.04 4.86 -21.60
N GLN A 262 27.39 4.41 -22.66
CA GLN A 262 28.11 3.92 -23.83
C GLN A 262 28.63 5.10 -24.67
N PRO A 263 29.87 5.01 -25.19
CA PRO A 263 30.41 6.00 -26.10
C PRO A 263 29.69 5.92 -27.45
N VAL A 264 29.24 7.07 -27.94
CA VAL A 264 28.66 7.23 -29.27
C VAL A 264 29.78 7.05 -30.30
N ALA A 265 29.69 5.98 -31.10
CA ALA A 265 30.59 5.76 -32.22
C ALA A 265 30.31 6.82 -33.30
N SER A 266 31.31 7.64 -33.59
CA SER A 266 31.33 8.62 -34.68
C SER A 266 31.44 7.86 -36.01
N ALA A 267 30.36 7.86 -36.79
CA ALA A 267 30.38 7.36 -38.16
C ALA A 267 31.06 8.40 -39.06
N ARG A 268 32.25 8.07 -39.58
CA ARG A 268 32.86 8.76 -40.72
C ARG A 268 32.27 8.18 -42.00
N SER A 269 31.57 8.99 -42.78
CA SER A 269 31.20 8.65 -44.16
C SER A 269 32.45 8.81 -45.04
N VAL A 270 32.88 7.72 -45.67
CA VAL A 270 33.82 7.77 -46.79
C VAL A 270 32.98 7.66 -48.05
N CYS A 271 32.95 8.73 -48.84
CA CYS A 271 32.52 8.68 -50.23
C CYS A 271 33.70 8.15 -51.05
N ILE A 272 33.46 7.14 -51.89
CA ILE A 272 34.37 6.70 -52.94
C ILE A 272 33.71 7.11 -54.27
N GLU A 273 34.50 7.75 -55.12
CA GLU A 273 34.18 8.20 -56.49
C GLU A 273 33.89 7.03 -57.44
#